data_AF-A0A9E1NAC5-F1
#
_entry.id   AF-A0A9E1NAC5-F1
#
_cell.length_a   1.000
_cell.length_b   1.000
_cell.length_c   1.000
_cell.angle_alpha   90.00
_cell.angle_beta   90.00
_cell.angle_gamma   90.00
#
_symmetry.space_group_name_H-M   'P 1'
#
loop_
_entity.id
_entity.type
_entity.pdbx_description
1 polymer ?
#
loop_
_entity_poly.entity_id
_entity_poly.type
_entity_poly.pdbx_seq_one_letter_code
_entity_poly.pdbx_strand_id
1 'polypeptide(L)' 'MFIQHWSGPVMAYPEMLDVNSKDENARYSMSPEAFAEQCRQWVEGGVQIIGGCCGSTVEHIRQMVEALPDQVGARP' A
#
# COMPACT_ATOMS: atom_id res chain seq x y z
N MET A 1 -13.48 -8.92 10.50
CA MET A 1 -12.63 -7.99 9.71
C MET A 1 -13.49 -7.46 8.57
N PHE A 2 -13.52 -6.15 8.28
CA PHE A 2 -14.53 -5.50 7.39
C PHE A 2 -14.82 -6.21 6.06
N ILE A 3 -13.82 -6.89 5.50
CA ILE A 3 -13.91 -7.75 4.31
C ILE A 3 -14.93 -8.91 4.42
N GLN A 4 -15.28 -9.38 5.62
CA GLN A 4 -16.27 -10.45 5.83
C GLN A 4 -17.73 -10.01 5.62
N HIS A 5 -17.98 -8.70 5.55
CA HIS A 5 -19.34 -8.14 5.45
C HIS A 5 -19.52 -7.23 4.23
N TRP A 6 -18.52 -7.18 3.34
CA TRP A 6 -18.51 -6.31 2.16
C TRP A 6 -18.12 -7.08 0.90
N SER A 7 -18.98 -7.02 -0.13
CA SER A 7 -18.79 -7.76 -1.39
C SER A 7 -18.25 -6.90 -2.54
N GLY A 8 -18.18 -5.58 -2.39
CA GLY A 8 -17.59 -4.68 -3.39
C GLY A 8 -16.07 -4.62 -3.31
N PRO A 9 -15.37 -3.92 -4.22
CA PRO A 9 -13.91 -3.75 -4.19
C PRO A 9 -13.41 -3.15 -2.87
N VAL A 10 -12.15 -3.46 -2.53
CA VAL A 10 -11.45 -2.91 -1.36
C VAL A 10 -10.20 -2.18 -1.82
N MET A 11 -10.01 -0.96 -1.31
CA MET A 11 -8.89 -0.09 -1.62
C MET A 11 -8.01 0.17 -0.39
N ALA A 12 -6.70 0.15 -0.59
CA ALA A 12 -5.73 0.69 0.36
C ALA A 12 -5.18 2.04 -0.16
N TYR A 13 -5.20 3.06 0.70
CA TYR A 13 -4.73 4.41 0.40
C TYR A 13 -3.87 4.96 1.56
N PRO A 14 -2.61 4.51 1.67
CA PRO A 14 -1.72 4.85 2.78
C PRO A 14 -1.00 6.20 2.59
N GLU A 15 -0.53 6.76 3.70
CA GLU A 15 0.44 7.86 3.75
C GLU A 15 1.82 7.29 4.08
N MET A 16 2.88 7.78 3.42
CA MET A 16 4.29 7.47 3.76
C MET A 16 4.90 8.56 4.66
N LEU A 17 4.12 9.60 4.93
CA LEU A 17 4.52 10.71 5.75
C LEU A 17 4.13 10.45 7.20
N ASP A 18 5.11 10.39 8.11
CA ASP A 18 4.80 10.40 9.55
C ASP A 18 4.85 11.84 10.08
N VAL A 19 3.69 12.50 10.11
CA VAL A 19 3.55 13.87 10.62
C VAL A 19 3.74 13.99 12.13
N ASN A 20 3.69 12.87 12.87
CA ASN A 20 3.85 12.84 14.33
C ASN A 20 5.28 12.52 14.75
N SER A 21 6.15 12.13 13.81
CA SER A 21 7.55 11.88 14.10
C SER A 21 8.25 13.14 14.59
N LYS A 22 8.97 13.01 15.71
CA LYS A 22 9.83 14.08 16.25
C LYS A 22 11.17 14.19 15.51
N ASP A 23 11.48 13.23 14.66
CA ASP A 23 12.66 13.22 13.80
C ASP A 23 12.27 13.71 12.41
N GLU A 24 12.79 14.88 12.01
CA GLU A 24 12.52 15.48 10.71
C GLU A 24 12.92 14.57 9.54
N ASN A 25 13.94 13.72 9.70
CA ASN A 25 14.37 12.78 8.66
C ASN A 25 13.47 11.54 8.58
N ALA A 26 12.84 11.15 9.69
CA ALA A 26 11.89 10.05 9.73
C ALA A 26 10.49 10.44 9.24
N ARG A 27 10.27 11.71 8.85
CA ARG A 27 9.01 12.12 8.23
C ARG A 27 8.74 11.40 6.91
N TYR A 28 9.74 10.85 6.22
CA TYR A 28 9.62 10.05 4.99
C TYR A 28 10.00 8.58 5.24
N SER A 29 9.34 7.94 6.19
CA SER A 29 9.86 6.72 6.85
C SER A 29 9.81 5.45 6.00
N MET A 30 8.91 5.36 5.01
CA MET A 30 8.75 4.15 4.23
C MET A 30 9.49 4.25 2.90
N SER A 31 10.40 3.29 2.64
CA SER A 31 11.06 3.21 1.35
C SER A 31 10.12 2.60 0.28
N PRO A 32 10.38 2.82 -1.02
CA PRO A 32 9.64 2.16 -2.10
C PRO A 32 9.55 0.64 -1.97
N GLU A 33 10.63 -0.01 -1.53
CA GLU A 33 10.70 -1.47 -1.36
C GLU A 33 9.84 -1.94 -0.17
N ALA A 34 9.91 -1.21 0.96
CA ALA A 34 9.10 -1.50 2.12
C ALA A 34 7.60 -1.32 1.82
N PHE A 35 7.26 -0.30 1.04
CA PHE A 35 5.89 -0.09 0.55
C PHE A 35 5.42 -1.23 -0.35
N ALA A 36 6.25 -1.66 -1.32
CA ALA A 36 5.91 -2.75 -2.22
C ALA A 36 5.65 -4.06 -1.48
N GLU A 37 6.47 -4.38 -0.47
CA GLU A 37 6.27 -5.56 0.38
C GLU A 37 4.99 -5.46 1.21
N GLN A 38 4.67 -4.27 1.75
CA GLN A 38 3.41 -4.08 2.45
C GLN A 38 2.20 -4.24 1.52
N CYS A 39 2.31 -3.80 0.26
CA CYS A 39 1.27 -3.98 -0.74
C CYS A 39 1.03 -5.46 -1.07
N ARG A 40 2.07 -6.29 -1.10
CA ARG A 40 1.95 -7.75 -1.30
C ARG A 40 1.03 -8.36 -0.24
N GLN A 41 1.25 -8.01 1.03
CA GLN A 41 0.44 -8.51 2.14
C GLN A 41 -1.03 -8.03 2.04
N TRP A 42 -1.26 -6.81 1.56
CA TRP A 42 -2.61 -6.31 1.33
C TRP A 42 -3.32 -7.07 0.21
N VAL A 43 -2.62 -7.36 -0.89
CA VAL A 43 -3.14 -8.18 -1.99
C VAL A 43 -3.50 -9.58 -1.49
N GLU A 44 -2.62 -10.21 -0.71
CA GLU A 44 -2.90 -11.51 -0.07
C GLU A 44 -4.11 -11.44 0.88
N GLY A 45 -4.34 -10.28 1.50
CA GLY A 45 -5.50 -9.98 2.33
C GLY A 45 -6.77 -9.60 1.57
N GLY A 46 -6.76 -9.59 0.23
CA GLY A 46 -7.93 -9.33 -0.61
C GLY A 46 -8.15 -7.86 -1.02
N VAL A 47 -7.15 -6.98 -0.84
CA VAL A 47 -7.15 -5.63 -1.43
C VAL A 47 -6.96 -5.73 -2.95
N GLN A 48 -7.74 -4.95 -3.69
CA GLN A 48 -7.75 -4.98 -5.15
C GLN A 48 -7.32 -3.68 -5.79
N ILE A 49 -7.32 -2.59 -5.03
CA ILE A 49 -6.96 -1.26 -5.51
C ILE A 49 -5.96 -0.70 -4.52
N ILE A 50 -4.81 -0.24 -5.00
CA ILE A 50 -3.78 0.37 -4.18
C ILE A 50 -3.42 1.71 -4.78
N GLY A 51 -3.41 2.74 -3.95
CA GLY A 51 -2.91 4.08 -4.29
C GLY A 51 -1.89 4.55 -3.27
N GLY A 52 -1.70 5.86 -3.18
CA GLY A 52 -0.85 6.50 -2.18
C GLY A 52 -1.24 7.95 -2.00
N CYS A 53 -1.10 8.44 -0.78
CA CYS A 53 -1.42 9.80 -0.36
C CYS A 53 -0.13 10.60 -0.15
N CYS A 54 -0.01 11.33 0.96
CA CYS A 54 1.15 12.13 1.32
C CYS A 54 2.42 11.29 1.44
N GLY A 55 3.53 11.78 0.87
CA GLY A 55 4.83 11.12 0.92
C GLY A 55 5.03 10.01 -0.11
N SER A 56 3.98 9.52 -0.78
CA SER A 56 4.13 8.60 -1.90
C SER A 56 4.75 9.28 -3.11
N THR A 57 5.71 8.61 -3.76
CA THR A 57 6.41 9.11 -4.96
C THR A 57 6.22 8.16 -6.13
N VAL A 58 6.69 8.55 -7.32
CA VAL A 58 6.66 7.69 -8.50
C VAL A 58 7.49 6.42 -8.28
N GLU A 59 8.59 6.49 -7.53
CA GLU A 59 9.44 5.35 -7.18
C GLU A 59 8.67 4.31 -6.36
N HIS A 60 7.81 4.75 -5.43
CA HIS A 60 6.93 3.86 -4.67
C HIS A 60 5.98 3.10 -5.61
N ILE A 61 5.33 3.82 -6.54
CA ILE A 61 4.40 3.21 -7.49
C ILE A 61 5.14 2.26 -8.44
N ARG A 62 6.33 2.62 -8.92
CA ARG A 62 7.15 1.75 -9.77
C ARG A 62 7.51 0.46 -9.05
N GLN A 63 8.04 0.54 -7.82
CA GLN A 63 8.40 -0.66 -7.08
C GLN A 63 7.20 -1.53 -6.73
N MET A 64 6.06 -0.91 -6.38
CA MET A 64 4.81 -1.65 -6.19
C MET A 64 4.40 -2.41 -7.44
N VAL A 65 4.44 -1.77 -8.62
CA VAL A 65 4.07 -2.42 -9.89
C VAL A 65 5.06 -3.53 -10.26
N GLU A 66 6.36 -3.36 -10.01
CA GLU A 66 7.38 -4.38 -10.27
C GLU A 66 7.25 -5.60 -9.32
N ALA A 67 6.84 -5.38 -8.07
CA ALA A 67 6.78 -6.43 -7.06
C ALA A 67 5.48 -7.25 -7.05
N LEU A 68 4.40 -6.73 -7.64
CA LEU A 68 3.06 -7.30 -7.62
C LEU A 68 2.68 -7.94 -8.97
N PRO A 69 1.77 -8.93 -8.97
CA PRO A 69 1.23 -9.48 -10.21
C PRO A 69 0.28 -8.50 -10.91
N ASP A 70 0.24 -8.54 -12.25
CA ASP A 70 -0.70 -7.75 -13.08
C ASP A 70 -2.18 -8.02 -12.77
N GLN A 71 -2.47 -9.21 -12.24
CA GLN A 71 -3.81 -9.61 -11.82
C GLN A 71 -3.79 -10.13 -10.40
N VAL A 72 -4.59 -9.49 -9.55
CA VAL A 72 -4.88 -9.96 -8.20
C VAL A 72 -6.04 -10.95 -8.25
N GLY A 73 -5.88 -12.09 -7.59
CA GLY A 73 -6.84 -13.20 -7.61
C GLY A 73 -8.20 -12.85 -7.02
N ALA A 74 -9.13 -13.80 -7.09
CA ALA A 74 -10.43 -13.66 -6.44
C ALA A 74 -10.25 -13.51 -4.92
N ARG A 75 -11.08 -12.66 -4.31
CA ARG A 75 -11.12 -12.49 -2.85
C ARG A 75 -11.55 -13.82 -2.19
N PRO A 76 -10.87 -14.27 -1.11
CA PRO A 76 -11.31 -15.43 -0.34
C PRO A 76 -12.64 -15.18 0.38
#